data_AF-A0A814DFA4-F1
#
_entry.id   AF-A0A814DFA4-F1
#
_cell.length_a   1.000
_cell.length_b   1.000
_cell.length_c   1.000
_cell.angle_alpha   90.00
_cell.angle_beta   90.00
_cell.angle_gamma   90.00
#
_symmetry.space_group_name_H-M   'P 1'
#
loop_
_entity.id
_entity.type
_entity.pdbx_description
1 polymer ?
#
loop_
_entity_poly.entity_id
_entity_poly.type
_entity_poly.pdbx_seq_one_letter_code
_entity_poly.pdbx_strand_id
1 'polypeptide(L)'
;MDLQQKHIDLTKIRFVAFDGAAVFSGIRNGIAANFRAVFNLVILFIRCRTHALQLAVISVADGIPDICKSLSTLKSLFYFINRSSVRLTLFEDVQDIFISKHIKLIQPGDTHWLSNSLAIRSIVHSYQSLLVTLENMYNENNEDSAKALGLYNVLSNQATGFILHTLQSILDILAVLSKSIQTKAADFKRLQYVISSTILRFEELKDYSSIDYVNILETIQKLLLVSSTI
;
A
#
# COMPACT_ATOMS: atom_id res chain seq x y z
N MET A 1 5.37 -13.53 -26.07
CA MET A 1 5.47 -12.38 -26.99
C MET A 1 6.57 -12.70 -27.98
N ASP A 2 6.22 -13.00 -29.22
CA ASP A 2 7.20 -13.41 -30.21
C ASP A 2 7.85 -12.17 -30.85
N LEU A 3 9.10 -11.90 -30.49
CA LEU A 3 9.85 -10.73 -30.97
C LEU A 3 10.09 -10.80 -32.48
N GLN A 4 10.06 -12.00 -33.07
CA GLN A 4 10.22 -12.20 -34.50
C GLN A 4 9.01 -11.68 -35.28
N GLN A 5 7.80 -11.80 -34.73
CA GLN A 5 6.57 -11.23 -35.31
C GLN A 5 6.58 -9.70 -35.34
N LYS A 6 7.41 -9.06 -34.50
CA LYS A 6 7.58 -7.60 -34.48
C LYS A 6 8.74 -7.12 -35.36
N HIS A 7 9.33 -8.01 -36.16
CA HIS A 7 10.51 -7.73 -37.00
C HIS A 7 11.68 -7.10 -36.22
N ILE A 8 11.83 -7.46 -34.95
CA ILE A 8 12.93 -6.98 -34.11
C ILE A 8 14.14 -7.87 -34.35
N ASP A 9 15.23 -7.26 -34.81
CA ASP A 9 16.52 -7.92 -34.96
C ASP A 9 17.14 -8.19 -33.57
N LEU A 10 17.09 -9.46 -33.16
CA LEU A 10 17.57 -9.92 -31.86
C LEU A 10 19.09 -9.71 -31.68
N THR A 11 19.86 -9.64 -32.78
CA THR A 11 21.31 -9.40 -32.74
C THR A 11 21.65 -7.95 -32.34
N LYS A 12 20.69 -7.03 -32.45
CA LYS A 12 20.85 -5.61 -32.11
C LYS A 12 20.45 -5.29 -30.67
N ILE A 13 19.92 -6.27 -29.91
CA ILE A 13 19.57 -6.06 -28.52
C ILE A 13 20.85 -5.85 -27.69
N ARG A 14 20.85 -4.82 -26.84
CA ARG A 14 21.99 -4.44 -25.98
C ARG A 14 21.68 -4.52 -24.50
N PHE A 15 20.42 -4.35 -24.13
CA PHE A 15 19.97 -4.49 -22.76
C PHE A 15 18.56 -5.06 -22.71
N VAL A 16 18.24 -5.68 -21.58
CA VAL A 16 16.91 -6.14 -21.22
C VAL A 16 16.57 -5.64 -19.83
N ALA A 17 15.33 -5.19 -19.63
CA ALA A 17 14.86 -4.69 -18.35
C ALA A 17 13.65 -5.50 -17.88
N PHE A 18 13.84 -6.28 -16.83
CA PHE A 18 12.82 -7.19 -16.29
C PHE A 18 12.83 -7.15 -14.75
N ASP A 19 11.84 -7.79 -14.14
CA ASP A 19 11.89 -8.08 -12.70
C ASP A 19 13.03 -9.06 -12.37
N GLY A 20 13.30 -9.20 -11.07
CA GLY A 20 14.42 -10.01 -10.58
C GLY A 20 14.19 -11.52 -10.64
N ALA A 21 13.05 -12.02 -11.13
CA ALA A 21 12.71 -13.44 -11.07
C ALA A 21 13.74 -14.29 -11.83
N ALA A 22 13.96 -15.52 -11.33
CA ALA A 22 14.98 -16.43 -11.86
C ALA A 22 14.80 -16.74 -13.36
N VAL A 23 13.57 -16.69 -13.88
CA VAL A 23 13.26 -16.86 -15.30
C VAL A 23 13.91 -15.76 -16.17
N PHE A 24 14.13 -14.56 -15.63
CA PHE A 24 14.74 -13.44 -16.36
C PHE A 24 16.21 -13.23 -15.98
N SER A 25 16.51 -13.31 -14.68
CA SER A 25 17.80 -12.95 -14.09
C SER A 25 18.74 -14.16 -13.90
N GLY A 26 18.23 -15.38 -14.05
CA GLY A 26 18.96 -16.61 -13.79
C GLY A 26 20.24 -16.75 -14.62
N ILE A 27 21.31 -17.20 -13.97
CA ILE A 27 22.64 -17.31 -14.59
C ILE A 27 22.67 -18.36 -15.71
N ARG A 28 21.88 -19.43 -15.59
CA ARG A 28 21.86 -20.56 -16.54
C ARG A 28 20.73 -20.47 -17.55
N ASN A 29 19.50 -20.26 -17.08
CA ASN A 29 18.28 -20.32 -17.90
C ASN A 29 17.53 -18.98 -17.97
N GLY A 30 18.13 -17.90 -17.42
CA GLY A 30 17.51 -16.58 -17.48
C GLY A 30 17.54 -16.03 -18.90
N ILE A 31 16.57 -15.18 -19.25
CA ILE A 31 16.52 -14.52 -20.58
C ILE A 31 17.87 -13.89 -20.95
N ALA A 32 18.49 -13.13 -20.04
CA ALA A 32 19.79 -12.52 -20.35
C ALA A 32 20.91 -13.54 -20.60
N ALA A 33 20.91 -14.67 -19.89
CA ALA A 33 21.87 -15.76 -20.12
C ALA A 33 21.63 -16.43 -21.48
N ASN A 34 20.37 -16.71 -21.82
CA ASN A 34 20.00 -17.28 -23.11
C ASN A 34 20.39 -16.38 -24.27
N PHE A 35 20.16 -15.07 -24.18
CA PHE A 35 20.58 -14.15 -25.23
C PHE A 35 22.11 -14.11 -25.41
N ARG A 36 22.88 -14.14 -24.31
CA ARG A 36 24.35 -14.21 -24.38
C ARG A 36 24.81 -15.50 -25.07
N ALA A 37 24.19 -16.63 -24.74
CA ALA A 37 24.54 -17.93 -25.30
C ALA A 37 24.15 -18.07 -26.79
N VAL A 38 22.91 -17.69 -27.15
CA VAL A 38 22.35 -17.92 -28.50
C VAL A 38 22.92 -16.94 -29.52
N PHE A 39 23.09 -15.67 -29.15
CA PHE A 39 23.48 -14.62 -30.09
C PHE A 39 24.93 -14.13 -29.91
N ASN A 40 25.69 -14.74 -28.98
CA ASN A 40 27.03 -14.30 -28.60
C ASN A 40 27.11 -12.78 -28.29
N LEU A 41 26.05 -12.25 -27.65
CA LEU A 41 25.91 -10.82 -27.37
C LEU A 41 26.35 -10.48 -25.96
N VAL A 42 26.93 -9.28 -25.78
CA VAL A 42 27.03 -8.66 -24.46
C VAL A 42 25.71 -7.96 -24.16
N ILE A 43 24.85 -8.60 -23.36
CA ILE A 43 23.58 -8.02 -22.91
C ILE A 43 23.67 -7.52 -21.48
N LEU A 44 23.26 -6.27 -21.25
CA LEU A 44 23.07 -5.71 -19.92
C LEU A 44 21.69 -6.11 -19.37
N PHE A 45 21.67 -6.72 -18.18
CA PHE A 45 20.43 -7.00 -17.46
C PHE A 45 20.16 -5.87 -16.47
N ILE A 46 19.09 -5.13 -16.70
CA ILE A 46 18.65 -4.04 -15.83
C ILE A 46 17.50 -4.55 -14.96
N ARG A 47 17.76 -4.70 -13.66
CA ARG A 47 16.71 -5.09 -12.71
C ARG A 47 15.72 -3.93 -12.52
N CYS A 48 14.43 -4.23 -12.60
CA CYS A 48 13.37 -3.27 -12.32
C CYS A 48 13.47 -2.71 -10.89
N ARG A 49 13.74 -1.39 -10.78
CA ARG A 49 13.92 -0.71 -9.49
C ARG A 49 12.61 -0.56 -8.72
N THR A 50 11.49 -0.39 -9.41
CA THR A 50 10.15 -0.38 -8.80
C THR A 50 9.84 -1.72 -8.14
N HIS A 51 10.15 -2.83 -8.81
CA HIS A 51 9.95 -4.16 -8.24
C HIS A 51 10.90 -4.41 -7.05
N ALA A 52 12.16 -3.98 -7.16
CA ALA A 52 13.11 -4.08 -6.05
C ALA A 52 12.63 -3.28 -4.82
N LEU A 53 12.12 -2.06 -5.02
CA LEU A 53 11.51 -1.26 -3.96
C LEU A 53 10.29 -1.97 -3.35
N GLN A 54 9.42 -2.54 -4.20
CA GLN A 54 8.26 -3.32 -3.76
C GLN A 54 8.63 -4.48 -2.83
N LEU A 55 9.66 -5.26 -3.20
CA LEU A 55 10.13 -6.38 -2.40
C LEU A 55 10.74 -5.93 -1.07
N ALA A 56 11.51 -4.84 -1.06
CA ALA A 56 12.08 -4.30 0.18
C ALA A 56 10.99 -3.88 1.18
N VAL A 57 9.95 -3.19 0.70
CA VAL A 57 8.82 -2.76 1.54
C VAL A 57 8.03 -3.94 2.10
N ILE A 58 7.70 -4.93 1.26
CA ILE A 58 7.01 -6.15 1.71
C ILE A 58 7.86 -6.88 2.75
N SER A 59 9.15 -7.08 2.48
CA SER A 59 10.04 -7.80 3.40
C SER A 59 10.14 -7.16 4.78
N VAL A 60 10.08 -5.82 4.86
CA VAL A 60 10.06 -5.12 6.15
C VAL A 60 8.70 -5.26 6.83
N ALA A 61 7.60 -5.11 6.09
CA ALA A 61 6.25 -5.26 6.63
C ALA A 61 6.02 -6.67 7.19
N ASP A 62 6.42 -7.70 6.44
CA ASP A 62 6.32 -9.12 6.82
C ASP A 62 7.16 -9.46 8.07
N GLY A 63 8.21 -8.68 8.34
CA GLY A 63 9.05 -8.81 9.51
C GLY A 63 8.45 -8.25 10.81
N ILE A 64 7.32 -7.53 10.74
CA ILE A 64 6.71 -6.85 11.89
C ILE A 64 5.28 -7.41 12.10
N PRO A 65 5.07 -8.32 13.08
CA PRO A 65 3.79 -9.01 13.28
C PRO A 65 2.57 -8.09 13.42
N ASP A 66 2.72 -6.95 14.11
CA ASP A 66 1.62 -6.01 14.31
C ASP A 66 1.19 -5.32 13.01
N ILE A 67 2.13 -5.07 12.10
CA ILE A 67 1.83 -4.56 10.75
C ILE A 67 1.06 -5.62 9.96
N CYS A 68 1.54 -6.87 9.95
CA CYS A 68 0.87 -7.98 9.27
C CYS A 68 -0.58 -8.17 9.77
N LYS A 69 -0.77 -8.16 11.09
CA LYS A 69 -2.08 -8.28 11.73
C LYS A 69 -3.00 -7.11 11.35
N SER A 70 -2.47 -5.88 11.38
CA SER A 70 -3.21 -4.68 10.99
C SER A 70 -3.67 -4.78 9.53
N LEU A 71 -2.75 -5.07 8.59
CA LEU A 71 -3.05 -5.22 7.17
C LEU A 71 -4.08 -6.32 6.88
N SER A 72 -3.97 -7.48 7.54
CA SER A 72 -4.94 -8.57 7.43
C SER A 72 -6.34 -8.14 7.93
N THR A 73 -6.37 -7.36 9.00
CA THR A 73 -7.63 -6.80 9.53
C THR A 73 -8.24 -5.80 8.55
N LEU A 74 -7.44 -4.93 7.93
CA LEU A 74 -7.93 -4.00 6.90
C LEU A 74 -8.52 -4.74 5.69
N LYS A 75 -7.89 -5.84 5.27
CA LYS A 75 -8.42 -6.70 4.21
C LYS A 75 -9.77 -7.30 4.60
N SER A 76 -9.89 -7.75 5.85
CA SER A 76 -11.15 -8.26 6.39
C SER A 76 -12.23 -7.17 6.45
N LEU A 77 -11.88 -5.97 6.88
CA LEU A 77 -12.77 -4.80 6.92
C LEU A 77 -13.28 -4.45 5.52
N PHE A 78 -12.38 -4.35 4.53
CA PHE A 78 -12.74 -4.08 3.15
C PHE A 78 -13.80 -5.07 2.65
N TYR A 79 -13.55 -6.38 2.81
CA TYR A 79 -14.49 -7.39 2.35
C TYR A 79 -15.79 -7.42 3.15
N PHE A 80 -15.72 -7.13 4.45
CA PHE A 80 -16.92 -7.04 5.27
C PHE A 80 -17.83 -5.95 4.71
N ILE A 81 -17.36 -4.71 4.59
CA ILE A 81 -18.18 -3.62 4.07
C ILE A 81 -18.61 -3.86 2.61
N ASN A 82 -17.68 -4.20 1.70
CA ASN A 82 -17.96 -4.22 0.26
C ASN A 82 -18.70 -5.47 -0.26
N ARG A 83 -18.79 -6.55 0.50
CA ARG A 83 -19.50 -7.77 0.05
C ARG A 83 -21.01 -7.79 0.32
N SER A 84 -21.54 -6.74 0.94
CA SER A 84 -22.97 -6.57 1.15
C SER A 84 -23.36 -5.17 0.70
N SER A 85 -24.35 -5.07 -0.20
CA SER A 85 -24.87 -3.78 -0.63
C SER A 85 -25.49 -3.03 0.53
N VAL A 86 -26.16 -3.72 1.46
CA VAL A 86 -26.76 -3.11 2.66
C VAL A 86 -25.68 -2.47 3.54
N ARG A 87 -24.57 -3.19 3.79
CA ARG A 87 -23.47 -2.67 4.60
C ARG A 87 -22.73 -1.52 3.93
N LEU A 88 -22.58 -1.59 2.60
CA LEU A 88 -21.98 -0.51 1.83
C LEU A 88 -22.85 0.75 1.86
N THR A 89 -24.18 0.61 1.68
CA THR A 89 -25.11 1.75 1.78
C THR A 89 -25.09 2.37 3.17
N LEU A 90 -25.12 1.56 4.24
CA LEU A 90 -24.99 2.09 5.60
C LEU A 90 -23.67 2.88 5.78
N PHE A 91 -22.55 2.37 5.25
CA PHE A 91 -21.28 3.08 5.28
C PHE A 91 -21.32 4.39 4.48
N GLU A 92 -21.98 4.43 3.33
CA GLU A 92 -22.17 5.64 2.52
C GLU A 92 -23.05 6.66 3.26
N ASP A 93 -24.16 6.24 3.87
CA ASP A 93 -25.05 7.09 4.66
C ASP A 93 -24.34 7.69 5.88
N VAL A 94 -23.51 6.90 6.57
CA VAL A 94 -22.70 7.37 7.70
C VAL A 94 -21.60 8.33 7.21
N GLN A 95 -21.06 8.16 6.00
CA GLN A 95 -20.09 9.11 5.44
C GLN A 95 -20.68 10.50 5.22
N ASP A 96 -21.96 10.63 4.87
CA ASP A 96 -22.62 11.92 4.68
C ASP A 96 -22.64 12.78 5.96
N ILE A 97 -22.52 12.16 7.13
CA ILE A 97 -22.45 12.85 8.43
C ILE A 97 -21.09 13.53 8.64
N PHE A 98 -20.01 12.90 8.17
CA PHE A 98 -18.64 13.27 8.55
C PHE A 98 -17.82 13.86 7.40
N ILE A 99 -18.13 13.54 6.14
CA ILE A 99 -17.28 13.83 4.99
C ILE A 99 -18.13 14.35 3.84
N SER A 100 -17.72 15.48 3.25
CA SER A 100 -18.42 16.12 2.12
C SER A 100 -18.31 15.35 0.79
N LYS A 101 -17.45 14.34 0.72
CA LYS A 101 -17.22 13.52 -0.47
C LYS A 101 -16.98 12.08 -0.07
N HIS A 102 -17.84 11.20 -0.59
CA HIS A 102 -17.73 9.75 -0.35
C HIS A 102 -16.37 9.21 -0.76
N ILE A 103 -15.78 8.46 0.16
CA ILE A 103 -14.53 7.74 -0.02
C ILE A 103 -14.88 6.27 -0.27
N LYS A 104 -14.48 5.77 -1.44
CA LYS A 104 -14.57 4.35 -1.72
C LYS A 104 -13.42 3.64 -1.05
N LEU A 105 -13.73 2.61 -0.27
CA LEU A 105 -12.70 1.71 0.25
C LEU A 105 -12.02 1.00 -0.92
N ILE A 106 -10.70 0.92 -0.88
CA ILE A 106 -9.90 0.30 -1.93
C ILE A 106 -9.47 -1.09 -1.47
N GLN A 107 -9.62 -2.07 -2.37
CA GLN A 107 -9.20 -3.44 -2.08
C GLN A 107 -7.69 -3.49 -1.83
N PRO A 108 -7.23 -3.96 -0.66
CA PRO A 108 -5.82 -4.20 -0.42
C PRO A 108 -5.27 -5.23 -1.42
N GLY A 109 -4.11 -4.96 -1.99
CA GLY A 109 -3.43 -5.85 -2.93
C GLY A 109 -2.45 -6.77 -2.21
N ASP A 110 -2.50 -8.06 -2.48
CA ASP A 110 -1.66 -9.06 -1.81
C ASP A 110 -0.16 -8.89 -2.11
N THR A 111 0.17 -8.37 -3.29
CA THR A 111 1.55 -8.28 -3.79
C THR A 111 1.99 -6.85 -4.15
N HIS A 112 1.09 -5.87 -4.04
CA HIS A 112 1.31 -4.50 -4.53
C HIS A 112 1.08 -3.47 -3.42
N TRP A 113 2.16 -2.93 -2.84
CA TRP A 113 2.05 -2.02 -1.70
C TRP A 113 1.47 -0.67 -2.11
N LEU A 114 1.58 -0.29 -3.39
CA LEU A 114 0.88 0.88 -3.94
C LEU A 114 -0.64 0.76 -3.79
N SER A 115 -1.20 -0.43 -3.97
CA SER A 115 -2.62 -0.68 -3.74
C SER A 115 -2.94 -0.62 -2.24
N ASN A 116 -2.05 -1.15 -1.40
CA ASN A 116 -2.19 -1.05 0.06
C ASN A 116 -2.08 0.39 0.57
N SER A 117 -1.25 1.24 -0.04
CA SER A 117 -1.15 2.68 0.27
C SER A 117 -2.49 3.37 0.04
N LEU A 118 -3.13 3.10 -1.10
CA LEU A 118 -4.45 3.64 -1.41
C LEU A 118 -5.54 3.08 -0.48
N ALA A 119 -5.49 1.79 -0.14
CA ALA A 119 -6.41 1.16 0.80
C ALA A 119 -6.28 1.78 2.20
N ILE A 120 -5.06 1.88 2.74
CA ILE A 120 -4.80 2.51 4.04
C ILE A 120 -5.29 3.96 4.03
N ARG A 121 -4.97 4.73 2.99
CA ARG A 121 -5.45 6.11 2.87
C ARG A 121 -6.99 6.18 2.88
N SER A 122 -7.67 5.30 2.15
CA SER A 122 -9.14 5.28 2.15
C SER A 122 -9.70 5.02 3.55
N ILE A 123 -9.09 4.09 4.31
CA ILE A 123 -9.52 3.72 5.66
C ILE A 123 -9.22 4.83 6.67
N VAL A 124 -8.03 5.43 6.63
CA VAL A 124 -7.67 6.54 7.52
C VAL A 124 -8.57 7.75 7.27
N HIS A 125 -8.89 8.06 6.01
CA HIS A 125 -9.75 9.20 5.71
C HIS A 125 -11.22 8.93 6.03
N SER A 126 -11.66 7.67 6.05
CA SER A 126 -13.02 7.28 6.43
C SER A 126 -13.10 6.69 7.84
N TYR A 127 -12.10 6.93 8.70
CA TYR A 127 -11.92 6.21 9.96
C TYR A 127 -13.13 6.34 10.88
N GLN A 128 -13.61 7.57 11.03
CA GLN A 128 -14.75 7.89 11.87
C GLN A 128 -16.04 7.25 11.36
N SER A 129 -16.30 7.37 10.06
CA SER A 129 -17.46 6.72 9.44
C SER A 129 -17.41 5.19 9.60
N LEU A 130 -16.22 4.58 9.51
CA LEU A 130 -16.05 3.14 9.72
C LEU A 130 -16.37 2.72 11.15
N LEU A 131 -15.92 3.48 12.16
CA LEU A 131 -16.22 3.19 13.56
C LEU A 131 -17.72 3.21 13.83
N VAL A 132 -18.41 4.29 13.44
CA VAL A 132 -19.86 4.45 13.63
C VAL A 132 -20.65 3.40 12.84
N THR A 133 -20.21 3.09 11.62
CA THR A 133 -20.83 2.03 10.80
C THR A 133 -20.75 0.67 11.51
N LEU A 134 -19.57 0.30 12.02
CA LEU A 134 -19.37 -0.96 12.73
C LEU A 134 -20.14 -0.99 14.05
N GLU A 135 -20.25 0.14 14.73
CA GLU A 135 -21.04 0.31 15.94
C GLU A 135 -22.53 0.05 15.72
N ASN A 136 -23.12 0.67 14.70
CA ASN A 136 -24.49 0.41 14.31
C ASN A 136 -24.70 -1.09 14.03
N MET A 137 -23.81 -1.71 13.25
CA MET A 137 -23.93 -3.13 12.87
C MET A 137 -23.81 -4.09 14.06
N TYR A 138 -22.95 -3.81 15.05
CA TYR A 138 -22.85 -4.71 16.21
C TYR A 138 -24.00 -4.55 17.20
N ASN A 139 -24.67 -3.39 17.21
CA ASN A 139 -25.83 -3.13 18.06
C ASN A 139 -27.14 -3.73 17.51
N GLU A 140 -27.19 -4.09 16.22
CA GLU A 140 -28.36 -4.70 15.57
C GLU A 140 -28.68 -6.14 16.06
N ASN A 141 -27.77 -6.79 16.79
CA ASN A 141 -27.91 -8.16 17.32
C ASN A 141 -28.31 -9.21 16.25
N ASN A 142 -27.67 -9.16 15.09
CA ASN A 142 -27.86 -10.07 13.97
C ASN A 142 -26.61 -10.94 13.71
N GLU A 143 -26.61 -11.69 12.60
CA GLU A 143 -25.51 -12.60 12.23
C GLU A 143 -24.17 -11.88 11.98
N ASP A 144 -24.20 -10.60 11.60
CA ASP A 144 -23.02 -9.79 11.35
C ASP A 144 -22.46 -9.15 12.63
N SER A 145 -23.24 -9.08 13.71
CA SER A 145 -22.89 -8.31 14.90
C SER A 145 -21.59 -8.77 15.57
N ALA A 146 -21.34 -10.08 15.66
CA ALA A 146 -20.09 -10.59 16.22
C ALA A 146 -18.86 -10.19 15.37
N LYS A 147 -19.01 -10.18 14.03
CA LYS A 147 -17.92 -9.79 13.13
C LYS A 147 -17.69 -8.28 13.16
N ALA A 148 -18.77 -7.50 13.19
CA ALA A 148 -18.72 -6.04 13.33
C ALA A 148 -18.04 -5.63 14.64
N LEU A 149 -18.40 -6.24 15.77
CA LEU A 149 -17.78 -5.99 17.07
C LEU A 149 -16.28 -6.30 17.06
N GLY A 150 -15.89 -7.43 16.46
CA GLY A 150 -14.49 -7.81 16.33
C GLY A 150 -13.68 -6.78 15.53
N LEU A 151 -14.23 -6.28 14.41
CA LEU A 151 -13.59 -5.24 13.60
C LEU A 151 -13.57 -3.90 14.35
N TYR A 152 -14.67 -3.54 15.03
CA TYR A 152 -14.76 -2.33 15.83
C TYR A 152 -13.68 -2.29 16.91
N ASN A 153 -13.53 -3.37 17.69
CA ASN A 153 -12.52 -3.47 18.75
C ASN A 153 -11.08 -3.33 18.22
N VAL A 154 -10.82 -3.72 16.97
CA VAL A 154 -9.52 -3.52 16.35
C VAL A 154 -9.33 -2.07 15.90
N LEU A 155 -10.32 -1.46 15.24
CA LEU A 155 -10.22 -0.05 14.84
C LEU A 155 -10.28 0.92 16.03
N SER A 156 -10.96 0.57 17.12
CA SER A 156 -11.01 1.41 18.32
C SER A 156 -9.72 1.31 19.16
N ASN A 157 -8.84 0.36 18.84
CA ASN A 157 -7.55 0.21 19.49
C ASN A 157 -6.58 1.30 19.03
N GLN A 158 -6.05 2.07 19.98
CA GLN A 158 -5.12 3.18 19.71
C GLN A 158 -3.84 2.75 19.00
N ALA A 159 -3.30 1.55 19.29
CA ALA A 159 -2.12 1.04 18.60
C ALA A 159 -2.40 0.72 17.13
N THR A 160 -3.60 0.23 16.81
CA THR A 160 -4.02 0.02 15.41
C THR A 160 -4.10 1.34 14.68
N GLY A 161 -4.77 2.35 15.27
CA GLY A 161 -4.79 3.70 14.71
C GLY A 161 -3.38 4.23 14.45
N PHE A 162 -2.48 4.10 15.43
CA PHE A 162 -1.10 4.56 15.32
C PHE A 162 -0.35 3.87 14.17
N ILE A 163 -0.48 2.54 14.05
CA ILE A 163 0.12 1.77 12.95
C ILE A 163 -0.42 2.26 11.60
N LEU A 164 -1.72 2.49 11.46
CA LEU A 164 -2.34 2.90 10.20
C LEU A 164 -1.88 4.29 9.75
N HIS A 165 -1.85 5.26 10.66
CA HIS A 165 -1.34 6.61 10.37
C HIS A 165 0.15 6.59 10.05
N THR A 166 0.94 5.80 10.79
CA THR A 166 2.38 5.65 10.52
C THR A 166 2.62 5.02 9.15
N LEU A 167 1.89 3.95 8.83
CA LEU A 167 1.97 3.29 7.53
C LEU A 167 1.54 4.24 6.40
N GLN A 168 0.50 5.05 6.59
CA GLN A 168 0.10 6.05 5.61
C GLN A 168 1.26 7.01 5.30
N SER A 169 1.88 7.61 6.33
CA SER A 169 3.00 8.54 6.17
C SER A 169 4.18 7.91 5.42
N ILE A 170 4.55 6.68 5.77
CA ILE A 170 5.64 5.93 5.12
C ILE A 170 5.29 5.62 3.67
N LEU A 171 4.11 5.06 3.42
CA LEU A 171 3.70 4.61 2.09
C LEU A 171 3.45 5.77 1.13
N ASP A 172 3.02 6.93 1.63
CA ASP A 172 2.84 8.14 0.82
C ASP A 172 4.18 8.67 0.30
N ILE A 173 5.23 8.65 1.12
CA ILE A 173 6.60 8.98 0.71
C ILE A 173 7.08 8.00 -0.37
N LEU A 174 6.90 6.71 -0.11
CA LEU A 174 7.30 5.66 -1.05
C LEU A 174 6.54 5.76 -2.36
N ALA A 175 5.25 6.13 -2.34
CA ALA A 175 4.41 6.28 -3.54
C ALA A 175 5.00 7.31 -4.49
N VAL A 176 5.49 8.44 -3.97
CA VAL A 176 6.16 9.48 -4.75
C VAL A 176 7.45 8.95 -5.38
N LEU A 177 8.29 8.26 -4.61
CA LEU A 177 9.53 7.65 -5.13
C LEU A 177 9.22 6.62 -6.23
N SER A 178 8.29 5.72 -5.96
CA SER A 178 7.88 4.66 -6.88
C SER A 178 7.38 5.20 -8.21
N LYS A 179 6.53 6.24 -8.16
CA LYS A 179 6.03 6.92 -9.36
C LYS A 179 7.16 7.62 -10.12
N SER A 180 8.11 8.23 -9.41
CA SER A 180 9.26 8.92 -10.02
C SER A 180 10.22 7.95 -10.73
N ILE A 181 10.40 6.73 -10.20
CA ILE A 181 11.18 5.67 -10.86
C ILE A 181 10.48 5.16 -12.14
N GLN A 182 9.15 5.21 -12.19
CA GLN A 182 8.35 4.69 -13.32
C GLN A 182 8.13 5.71 -14.45
N THR A 183 8.51 6.97 -14.27
CA THR A 183 8.29 8.01 -15.27
C THR A 183 9.06 7.72 -16.56
N LYS A 184 8.38 7.74 -17.72
CA LYS A 184 8.97 7.45 -19.03
C LYS A 184 10.07 8.44 -19.44
N ALA A 185 9.94 9.70 -19.04
CA ALA A 185 10.99 10.69 -19.20
C ALA A 185 11.98 10.55 -18.04
N ALA A 186 13.11 9.88 -18.29
CA ALA A 186 14.16 9.68 -17.32
C ALA A 186 14.89 11.01 -17.05
N ASP A 187 14.36 11.82 -16.14
CA ASP A 187 15.09 12.95 -15.56
C ASP A 187 15.89 12.43 -14.36
N PHE A 188 17.16 12.07 -14.62
CA PHE A 188 18.06 11.57 -13.58
C PHE A 188 18.31 12.58 -12.47
N LYS A 189 18.31 13.88 -12.77
CA LYS A 189 18.48 14.93 -11.75
C LYS A 189 17.27 14.96 -10.82
N ARG A 190 16.07 14.92 -11.39
CA ARG A 190 14.83 14.82 -10.61
C ARG A 190 14.79 13.53 -9.80
N LEU A 191 15.20 12.40 -10.37
CA LEU A 191 15.23 11.13 -9.63
C LEU A 191 16.19 11.20 -8.44
N GLN A 192 17.39 11.76 -8.64
CA GLN A 192 18.35 11.97 -7.55
C GLN A 192 17.75 12.86 -6.45
N TYR A 193 17.11 13.97 -6.83
CA TYR A 193 16.41 14.84 -5.88
C TYR A 193 15.32 14.10 -5.10
N VAL A 194 14.47 13.31 -5.76
CA VAL A 194 13.40 12.55 -5.10
C VAL A 194 13.97 11.48 -4.16
N ILE A 195 15.08 10.82 -4.53
CA ILE A 195 15.76 9.87 -3.64
C ILE A 195 16.29 10.58 -2.40
N SER A 196 17.01 11.69 -2.56
CA SER A 196 17.52 12.49 -1.43
C SER A 196 16.39 12.99 -0.53
N SER A 197 15.30 13.49 -1.12
CA SER A 197 14.10 13.92 -0.38
C SER A 197 13.43 12.75 0.36
N THR A 198 13.37 11.57 -0.25
CA THR A 198 12.81 10.36 0.39
C THR A 198 13.63 9.95 1.61
N ILE A 199 14.97 9.95 1.49
CA ILE A 199 15.87 9.63 2.60
C ILE A 199 15.69 10.65 3.72
N LEU A 200 15.74 11.95 3.39
CA LEU A 200 15.56 13.03 4.37
C LEU A 200 14.25 12.87 5.15
N ARG A 201 13.13 12.65 4.45
CA ARG A 201 11.83 12.47 5.08
C ARG A 201 11.77 11.22 5.97
N PHE A 202 12.51 10.17 5.67
CA PHE A 202 12.61 9.01 6.56
C PHE A 202 13.48 9.27 7.78
N GLU A 203 14.56 10.05 7.65
CA GLU A 203 15.34 10.47 8.83
C GLU A 203 14.51 11.40 9.73
N GLU A 204 13.75 12.33 9.15
CA GLU A 204 12.76 13.12 9.89
C GLU A 204 11.75 12.22 10.61
N LEU A 205 11.16 11.22 9.95
CA LEU A 205 10.24 10.30 10.62
C LEU A 205 10.87 9.49 11.77
N LYS A 206 12.19 9.28 11.79
CA LYS A 206 12.89 8.62 12.90
C LYS A 206 13.15 9.58 14.07
N ASP A 207 13.58 10.81 13.77
CA ASP A 207 13.98 11.78 14.79
C ASP A 207 12.77 12.45 15.49
N TYR A 208 11.63 12.56 14.80
CA TYR A 208 10.42 13.28 15.26
C TYR A 208 9.56 12.47 16.26
N SER A 209 10.21 11.81 17.20
CA SER A 209 9.63 10.81 18.12
C SER A 209 8.70 11.34 19.23
N SER A 210 8.28 12.61 19.22
CA SER A 210 7.36 13.15 20.24
C SER A 210 6.19 13.97 19.70
N ILE A 211 6.42 14.95 18.82
CA ILE A 211 5.35 15.87 18.38
C ILE A 211 4.38 15.20 17.41
N ASP A 212 4.86 14.48 16.39
CA ASP A 212 3.97 13.76 15.47
C ASP A 212 3.35 12.54 16.12
N TYR A 213 4.06 11.89 17.04
CA TYR A 213 3.49 10.86 17.89
C TYR A 213 2.31 11.40 18.70
N VAL A 214 2.50 12.52 19.41
CA VAL A 214 1.43 13.20 20.17
C VAL A 214 0.31 13.65 19.24
N ASN A 215 0.61 14.26 18.09
CA ASN A 215 -0.41 14.68 17.13
C ASN A 215 -1.23 13.50 16.57
N ILE A 216 -0.58 12.37 16.25
CA ILE A 216 -1.25 11.15 15.80
C ILE A 216 -2.12 10.60 16.93
N LEU A 217 -1.60 10.51 18.16
CA LEU A 217 -2.39 10.03 19.29
C LEU A 217 -3.56 10.95 19.63
N GLU A 218 -3.38 12.28 19.59
CA GLU A 218 -4.45 13.26 19.77
C GLU A 218 -5.49 13.16 18.65
N THR A 219 -5.06 12.95 17.41
CA THR A 219 -5.96 12.74 16.26
C THR A 219 -6.78 11.46 16.48
N ILE A 220 -6.13 10.36 16.87
CA ILE A 220 -6.81 9.10 17.18
C ILE A 220 -7.77 9.28 18.35
N GLN A 221 -7.34 9.94 19.43
CA GLN A 221 -8.19 10.20 20.60
C GLN A 221 -9.42 11.02 20.20
N LYS A 222 -9.26 12.08 19.39
CA LYS A 222 -10.40 12.86 18.86
C LYS A 222 -11.34 11.97 18.05
N LEU A 223 -10.81 11.14 17.15
CA LEU A 223 -11.62 10.22 16.33
C LEU A 223 -12.39 9.20 17.18
N LEU A 224 -11.78 8.67 18.24
CA LEU A 224 -12.39 7.70 19.15
C LEU A 224 -13.41 8.32 20.11
N LEU A 225 -13.23 9.60 20.49
CA LEU A 225 -14.16 10.29 21.39
C LEU A 225 -15.46 10.65 20.67
N VAL A 226 -15.40 11.04 19.40
CA VAL A 226 -16.61 11.45 18.65
C VAL A 226 -17.52 10.27 18.33
N SER A 227 -17.01 9.05 18.16
CA SER A 227 -17.88 7.87 18.00
C SER A 227 -18.70 7.59 19.26
N SER A 228 -18.20 7.91 20.46
CA SER A 228 -18.91 7.68 21.72
C SER A 228 -20.02 8.69 22.06
N THR A 229 -20.24 9.71 21.21
CA THR A 229 -21.15 10.85 21.49
C THR A 229 -22.31 11.00 20.50
N ILE A 230 -22.40 10.13 19.50
CA ILE A 230 -23.47 10.10 18.47
C ILE A 230 -24.31 8.85 18.70
#